data_AF-A0A0E3NUW2-F1
#
_entry.id   AF-A0A0E3NUW2-F1
#
_cell.length_a   1.000
_cell.length_b   1.000
_cell.length_c   1.000
_cell.angle_alpha   90.00
_cell.angle_beta   90.00
_cell.angle_gamma   90.00
#
_symmetry.space_group_name_H-M   'P 1'
#
loop_
_entity.id
_entity.type
_entity.pdbx_description
1 polymer ?
#
loop_
_entity_poly.entity_id
_entity_poly.type
_entity_poly.pdbx_seq_one_letter_code
_entity_poly.pdbx_strand_id
1 'polypeptide(L)'
;MKSKVIGLDIGGANTKLASSDGTVVELHYLPLWKNTQLPGVLKEIAERLRPEKVAVVMTGELADCFEDKEQGISFIMEAVDAAFGPGKCSYVNSKGRFRQESEGLRELAAANWAASARLIGKELGDCIFVDVGSTTSDIIPIIAGEHRAGHTDFSRLLRSELVYAGTLRTNLAALLEKVKLEEGYCRTSSELFATTADAYLLLGEIREDQFTCETADGAGRNRTDAMRRLARVICADLSEIREEDILEMARQVKEKQVSLLAEAIFEVAEKNGVRRIAAAGLGEFMIREAAERLGFECVSVAGHWGEEISKVFPAYAAARLLDSEKA
;
A
#
# COMPACT_ATOMS: atom_id res chain seq x y z
N MET A 1 -33.31 10.10 4.19
CA MET A 1 -32.22 9.50 5.00
C MET A 1 -31.13 9.10 4.03
N LYS A 2 -29.89 9.55 4.22
CA LYS A 2 -28.79 9.21 3.31
C LYS A 2 -28.57 7.69 3.37
N SER A 3 -28.51 7.07 2.20
CA SER A 3 -28.27 5.63 2.07
C SER A 3 -26.96 5.26 2.75
N LYS A 4 -26.98 4.25 3.63
CA LYS A 4 -25.75 3.81 4.30
C LYS A 4 -25.02 2.78 3.42
N VAL A 5 -24.19 3.29 2.51
CA VAL A 5 -23.27 2.48 1.70
C VAL A 5 -21.93 2.37 2.43
N ILE A 6 -21.47 1.13 2.61
CA ILE A 6 -20.14 0.84 3.15
C ILE A 6 -19.27 0.17 2.09
N GLY A 7 -17.96 0.26 2.27
CA GLY A 7 -16.96 -0.46 1.50
C GLY A 7 -16.09 -1.31 2.40
N LEU A 8 -15.65 -2.44 1.87
CA LEU A 8 -14.76 -3.40 2.49
C LEU A 8 -13.54 -3.60 1.57
N ASP A 9 -12.33 -3.50 2.12
CA ASP A 9 -11.11 -4.02 1.50
C ASP A 9 -10.64 -5.22 2.32
N ILE A 10 -10.85 -6.42 1.77
CA ILE A 10 -10.51 -7.69 2.40
C ILE A 10 -9.11 -8.09 1.95
N GLY A 11 -8.11 -7.70 2.75
CA GLY A 11 -6.72 -8.07 2.54
C GLY A 11 -6.34 -9.39 3.20
N GLY A 12 -5.11 -9.84 2.94
CA GLY A 12 -4.62 -11.11 3.47
C GLY A 12 -4.52 -11.09 5.00
N ALA A 13 -4.01 -9.97 5.56
CA ALA A 13 -3.78 -9.80 6.99
C ALA A 13 -4.83 -8.92 7.68
N ASN A 14 -5.33 -7.92 6.95
CA ASN A 14 -6.16 -6.85 7.48
C ASN A 14 -7.41 -6.69 6.62
N THR A 15 -8.52 -6.41 7.27
CA THR A 15 -9.76 -5.96 6.63
C THR A 15 -10.01 -4.51 6.98
N LYS A 16 -10.25 -3.68 5.98
CA LYS A 16 -10.55 -2.25 6.14
C LYS A 16 -12.01 -2.00 5.82
N LEU A 17 -12.64 -1.12 6.58
CA LEU A 17 -14.03 -0.74 6.39
C LEU A 17 -14.16 0.79 6.39
N ALA A 18 -14.93 1.31 5.44
CA ALA A 18 -15.28 2.72 5.39
C ALA A 18 -16.72 2.95 4.93
N SER A 19 -17.39 4.01 5.39
CA SER A 19 -18.65 4.46 4.80
C SER A 19 -18.42 5.48 3.69
N SER A 20 -19.34 5.54 2.73
CA SER A 20 -19.33 6.51 1.61
C SER A 20 -19.43 7.98 2.02
N ASP A 21 -19.85 8.27 3.25
CA ASP A 21 -19.87 9.61 3.83
C ASP A 21 -18.67 9.89 4.74
N GLY A 22 -17.75 8.92 4.89
CA GLY A 22 -16.54 9.04 5.70
C GLY A 22 -16.77 8.98 7.22
N THR A 23 -18.00 8.75 7.69
CA THR A 23 -18.32 8.75 9.13
C THR A 23 -17.93 7.47 9.86
N VAL A 24 -17.74 6.37 9.13
CA VAL A 24 -17.27 5.09 9.66
C VAL A 24 -15.95 4.77 9.00
N VAL A 25 -14.91 4.53 9.80
CA VAL A 25 -13.57 4.12 9.38
C VAL A 25 -13.06 3.11 10.40
N GLU A 26 -12.78 1.89 9.96
CA GLU A 26 -12.32 0.81 10.85
C GLU A 26 -11.23 -0.03 10.17
N LEU A 27 -10.23 -0.44 10.94
CA LEU A 27 -9.17 -1.34 10.53
C LEU A 27 -9.17 -2.56 11.46
N HIS A 28 -9.36 -3.74 10.89
CA HIS A 28 -9.46 -5.01 11.61
C HIS A 28 -8.28 -5.91 11.22
N TYR A 29 -7.50 -6.39 12.19
CA TYR A 29 -6.47 -7.40 11.95
C TYR A 29 -7.11 -8.79 11.89
N LEU A 30 -7.30 -9.32 10.67
CA LEU A 30 -8.02 -10.56 10.37
C LEU A 30 -7.22 -11.41 9.38
N PRO A 31 -6.10 -12.01 9.81
CA PRO A 31 -5.27 -12.83 8.93
C PRO A 31 -6.04 -14.05 8.40
N LEU A 32 -6.17 -14.15 7.08
CA LEU A 32 -6.90 -15.22 6.40
C LEU A 32 -6.28 -16.59 6.67
N TRP A 33 -4.95 -16.66 6.79
CA TRP A 33 -4.20 -17.89 6.95
C TRP A 33 -4.12 -18.44 8.39
N LYS A 34 -4.81 -17.82 9.36
CA LYS A 34 -4.73 -18.20 10.78
C LYS A 34 -6.12 -18.45 11.39
N ASN A 35 -6.83 -19.51 10.97
CA ASN A 35 -8.19 -19.83 11.44
C ASN A 35 -9.08 -18.58 11.47
N THR A 36 -9.21 -17.95 10.30
CA THR A 36 -9.73 -16.59 10.18
C THR A 36 -11.08 -16.39 10.86
N GLN A 37 -11.20 -15.28 11.60
CA GLN A 37 -12.44 -14.84 12.23
C GLN A 37 -13.30 -14.00 11.27
N LEU A 38 -12.88 -13.87 10.00
CA LEU A 38 -13.52 -13.00 9.02
C LEU A 38 -15.05 -13.18 8.94
N PRO A 39 -15.62 -14.40 8.79
CA PRO A 39 -17.07 -14.55 8.68
C PRO A 39 -17.84 -14.03 9.90
N GLY A 40 -17.30 -14.24 11.11
CA GLY A 40 -17.89 -13.76 12.36
C GLY A 40 -17.89 -12.23 12.44
N VAL A 41 -16.74 -11.60 12.15
CA VAL A 41 -16.60 -10.14 12.18
C VAL A 41 -17.47 -9.47 11.11
N LEU A 42 -17.56 -10.04 9.90
CA LEU A 42 -18.45 -9.52 8.86
C LEU A 42 -19.92 -9.55 9.28
N LYS A 43 -20.35 -10.62 9.97
CA LYS A 43 -21.70 -10.72 10.52
C LYS A 43 -21.97 -9.66 11.60
N GLU A 44 -21.02 -9.44 12.51
CA GLU A 44 -21.12 -8.39 13.53
C GLU A 44 -21.21 -6.98 12.89
N ILE A 45 -20.41 -6.73 11.86
CA ILE A 45 -20.47 -5.49 11.08
C ILE A 45 -21.85 -5.33 10.42
N ALA A 46 -22.37 -6.39 9.80
CA ALA A 46 -23.69 -6.38 9.15
C ALA A 46 -24.82 -6.07 10.15
N GLU A 47 -24.81 -6.69 11.32
CA GLU A 47 -25.81 -6.51 12.37
C GLU A 47 -25.76 -5.10 13.00
N ARG A 48 -24.53 -4.60 13.24
CA ARG A 48 -24.28 -3.29 13.85
C ARG A 48 -24.57 -2.14 12.89
N LEU A 49 -24.09 -2.23 11.65
CA LEU A 49 -24.17 -1.13 10.70
C LEU A 49 -25.45 -1.15 9.86
N ARG A 50 -26.01 -2.34 9.58
CA ARG A 50 -27.18 -2.55 8.72
C ARG A 50 -27.11 -1.77 7.41
N PRO A 51 -26.05 -1.94 6.60
CA PRO A 51 -25.89 -1.18 5.37
C PRO A 51 -26.95 -1.54 4.33
N GLU A 52 -27.26 -0.58 3.46
CA GLU A 52 -28.14 -0.80 2.31
C GLU A 52 -27.42 -1.48 1.15
N LYS A 53 -26.14 -1.13 0.95
CA LYS A 53 -25.26 -1.74 -0.05
C LYS A 53 -23.84 -1.85 0.49
N VAL A 54 -23.10 -2.82 -0.04
CA VAL A 54 -21.72 -3.12 0.34
C VAL A 54 -20.87 -3.19 -0.92
N ALA A 55 -19.87 -2.31 -1.02
CA ALA A 55 -18.84 -2.39 -2.03
C ALA A 55 -17.68 -3.24 -1.50
N VAL A 56 -17.10 -4.13 -2.32
CA VAL A 56 -16.01 -5.01 -1.88
C VAL A 56 -14.84 -4.94 -2.83
N VAL A 57 -13.65 -4.71 -2.28
CA VAL A 57 -12.36 -4.85 -2.93
C VAL A 57 -11.63 -6.00 -2.24
N MET A 58 -10.89 -6.78 -3.02
CA MET A 58 -10.24 -8.01 -2.56
C MET A 58 -8.75 -7.88 -2.84
N THR A 59 -7.95 -8.06 -1.79
CA THR A 59 -6.48 -7.99 -1.85
C THR A 59 -5.82 -9.18 -1.12
N GLY A 60 -6.62 -10.00 -0.45
CA GLY A 60 -6.20 -11.20 0.28
C GLY A 60 -6.41 -12.51 -0.47
N GLU A 61 -6.78 -12.48 -1.75
CA GLU A 61 -7.13 -13.68 -2.51
C GLU A 61 -5.95 -14.65 -2.77
N LEU A 62 -4.73 -14.21 -2.48
CA LEU A 62 -3.50 -15.00 -2.56
C LEU A 62 -2.92 -15.34 -1.18
N ALA A 63 -3.70 -15.23 -0.10
CA ALA A 63 -3.23 -15.64 1.22
C ALA A 63 -2.79 -17.12 1.23
N ASP A 64 -1.73 -17.43 1.97
CA ASP A 64 -1.05 -18.75 1.98
C ASP A 64 -1.95 -19.96 2.30
N CYS A 65 -3.15 -19.73 2.83
CA CYS A 65 -4.13 -20.78 3.08
C CYS A 65 -4.89 -21.25 1.84
N PHE A 66 -4.79 -20.54 0.71
CA PHE A 66 -5.49 -20.88 -0.51
C PHE A 66 -4.59 -21.62 -1.50
N GLU A 67 -5.10 -22.71 -2.08
CA GLU A 67 -4.44 -23.49 -3.11
C GLU A 67 -4.23 -22.68 -4.40
N ASP A 68 -5.21 -21.84 -4.73
CA ASP A 68 -5.15 -20.92 -5.85
C ASP A 68 -6.00 -19.66 -5.63
N LYS A 69 -5.89 -18.74 -6.59
CA LYS A 69 -6.56 -17.44 -6.58
C LYS A 69 -8.09 -17.55 -6.61
N GLU A 70 -8.64 -18.54 -7.31
CA GLU A 70 -10.09 -18.71 -7.43
C GLU A 70 -10.69 -19.20 -6.12
N GLN A 71 -9.98 -20.07 -5.40
CA GLN A 71 -10.37 -20.49 -4.06
C GLN A 71 -10.43 -19.30 -3.09
N GLY A 72 -9.40 -18.44 -3.09
CA GLY A 72 -9.38 -17.25 -2.24
C GLY A 72 -10.49 -16.25 -2.55
N ILE A 73 -10.76 -16.01 -3.83
CA ILE A 73 -11.90 -15.16 -4.27
C ILE A 73 -13.22 -15.76 -3.79
N SER A 74 -13.45 -17.05 -4.05
CA SER A 74 -14.71 -17.73 -3.71
C SER A 74 -14.97 -17.69 -2.21
N PHE A 75 -13.95 -17.99 -1.40
CA PHE A 75 -14.04 -17.94 0.06
C PHE A 75 -14.48 -16.57 0.58
N ILE A 76 -13.84 -15.50 0.10
CA ILE A 76 -14.16 -14.14 0.56
C ILE A 76 -15.57 -13.74 0.10
N MET A 77 -15.94 -14.04 -1.16
CA MET A 77 -17.28 -13.76 -1.67
C MET A 77 -18.37 -14.46 -0.85
N GLU A 78 -18.20 -15.76 -0.58
CA GLU A 78 -19.13 -16.53 0.24
C GLU A 78 -19.27 -15.94 1.65
N ALA A 79 -18.16 -15.55 2.28
CA ALA A 79 -18.17 -14.96 3.62
C ALA A 79 -18.91 -13.61 3.65
N VAL A 80 -18.69 -12.75 2.64
CA VAL A 80 -19.37 -11.45 2.52
C VAL A 80 -20.85 -11.66 2.20
N ASP A 81 -21.18 -12.46 1.20
CA ASP A 81 -22.55 -12.68 0.76
C ASP A 81 -23.40 -13.35 1.85
N ALA A 82 -22.82 -14.25 2.64
CA ALA A 82 -23.47 -14.84 3.81
C ALA A 82 -23.77 -13.80 4.91
N ALA A 83 -22.90 -12.80 5.09
CA ALA A 83 -23.06 -11.77 6.12
C ALA A 83 -24.05 -10.66 5.72
N PHE A 84 -23.99 -10.19 4.47
CA PHE A 84 -24.75 -9.01 4.03
C PHE A 84 -25.92 -9.33 3.09
N GLY A 85 -25.93 -10.52 2.49
CA GLY A 85 -26.87 -10.95 1.46
C GLY A 85 -26.37 -10.58 0.05
N PRO A 86 -26.32 -11.54 -0.90
CA PRO A 86 -25.69 -11.33 -2.21
C PRO A 86 -26.30 -10.18 -3.02
N GLY A 87 -27.61 -9.92 -2.88
CA GLY A 87 -28.29 -8.81 -3.56
C GLY A 87 -27.87 -7.40 -3.11
N LYS A 88 -27.08 -7.27 -2.03
CA LYS A 88 -26.54 -5.99 -1.54
C LYS A 88 -25.06 -5.79 -1.85
N CYS A 89 -24.35 -6.86 -2.23
CA CYS A 89 -22.92 -6.86 -2.43
C CYS A 89 -22.57 -6.46 -3.86
N SER A 90 -21.52 -5.66 -4.03
CA SER A 90 -20.98 -5.28 -5.33
C SER A 90 -19.46 -5.35 -5.27
N TYR A 91 -18.89 -6.21 -6.11
CA TYR A 91 -17.46 -6.52 -6.09
C TYR A 91 -16.73 -5.71 -7.16
N VAL A 92 -15.62 -5.08 -6.78
CA VAL A 92 -14.81 -4.27 -7.70
C VAL A 92 -13.86 -5.18 -8.48
N ASN A 93 -13.86 -5.06 -9.81
CA ASN A 93 -12.94 -5.75 -10.68
C ASN A 93 -11.62 -4.98 -10.86
N SER A 94 -10.65 -5.59 -11.55
CA SER A 94 -9.31 -5.04 -11.82
C SER A 94 -9.31 -3.72 -12.60
N LYS A 95 -10.45 -3.32 -13.20
CA LYS A 95 -10.63 -2.02 -13.88
C LYS A 95 -11.22 -0.93 -12.97
N GLY A 96 -11.40 -1.24 -11.69
CA GLY A 96 -12.05 -0.37 -10.70
C GLY A 96 -13.56 -0.27 -10.88
N ARG A 97 -14.19 -1.13 -11.69
CA ARG A 97 -15.63 -1.12 -11.96
C ARG A 97 -16.32 -2.24 -11.17
N PHE A 98 -17.61 -2.13 -10.92
CA PHE A 98 -18.34 -3.24 -10.32
C PHE A 98 -18.54 -4.37 -11.33
N ARG A 99 -18.24 -5.58 -10.87
CA ARG A 99 -18.32 -6.81 -11.64
C ARG A 99 -19.74 -7.03 -12.15
N GLN A 100 -19.84 -7.40 -13.43
CA GLN A 100 -21.08 -7.90 -14.01
C GLN A 100 -21.15 -9.43 -13.88
N GLU A 101 -22.36 -10.00 -13.84
CA GLU A 101 -22.53 -11.46 -13.70
C GLU A 101 -21.84 -12.25 -14.83
N SER A 102 -21.69 -11.65 -16.02
CA SER A 102 -21.01 -12.23 -17.17
C SER A 102 -19.48 -12.28 -17.05
N GLU A 103 -18.87 -11.56 -16.10
CA GLU A 103 -17.41 -11.54 -15.91
C GLU A 103 -16.94 -12.71 -15.05
N GLY A 104 -15.80 -13.31 -15.41
CA GLY A 104 -15.19 -14.40 -14.64
C GLY A 104 -14.65 -13.92 -13.29
N LEU A 105 -14.57 -14.84 -12.31
CA LEU A 105 -14.10 -14.52 -10.95
C LEU A 105 -12.67 -13.95 -10.94
N ARG A 106 -11.81 -14.38 -11.86
CA ARG A 106 -10.43 -13.88 -11.99
C ARG A 106 -10.33 -12.38 -12.24
N GLU A 107 -11.39 -11.73 -12.71
CA GLU A 107 -11.39 -10.28 -12.90
C GLU A 107 -11.47 -9.49 -11.58
N LEU A 108 -11.90 -10.12 -10.48
CA LEU A 108 -11.91 -9.52 -9.13
C LEU A 108 -10.53 -9.46 -8.49
N ALA A 109 -9.59 -10.19 -9.07
CA ALA A 109 -8.26 -10.37 -8.55
C ALA A 109 -7.37 -9.17 -8.88
N ALA A 110 -6.47 -8.79 -7.96
CA ALA A 110 -5.52 -7.67 -8.10
C ALA A 110 -6.13 -6.25 -8.16
N ALA A 111 -7.11 -5.96 -7.30
CA ALA A 111 -7.82 -4.67 -7.26
C ALA A 111 -7.36 -3.70 -6.14
N ASN A 112 -6.18 -3.89 -5.51
CA ASN A 112 -5.79 -3.11 -4.32
C ASN A 112 -5.79 -1.59 -4.55
N TRP A 113 -5.33 -1.15 -5.73
CA TRP A 113 -5.30 0.25 -6.14
C TRP A 113 -6.42 0.62 -7.13
N ALA A 114 -7.19 -0.32 -7.66
CA ALA A 114 -8.09 -0.07 -8.79
C ALA A 114 -9.30 0.83 -8.41
N ALA A 115 -9.93 0.55 -7.26
CA ALA A 115 -10.99 1.42 -6.72
C ALA A 115 -10.44 2.82 -6.39
N SER A 116 -9.28 2.86 -5.72
CA SER A 116 -8.56 4.10 -5.35
C SER A 116 -8.27 4.94 -6.59
N ALA A 117 -7.68 4.35 -7.63
CA ALA A 117 -7.32 5.02 -8.87
C ALA A 117 -8.55 5.58 -9.60
N ARG A 118 -9.67 4.85 -9.61
CA ARG A 118 -10.91 5.34 -10.22
C ARG A 118 -11.53 6.50 -9.45
N LEU A 119 -11.55 6.45 -8.13
CA LEU A 119 -12.03 7.59 -7.32
C LEU A 119 -11.13 8.81 -7.52
N ILE A 120 -9.81 8.62 -7.45
CA ILE A 120 -8.81 9.67 -7.69
C ILE A 120 -9.01 10.28 -9.07
N GLY A 121 -9.13 9.48 -10.13
CA GLY A 121 -9.36 9.98 -11.48
C GLY A 121 -10.66 10.77 -11.63
N LYS A 122 -11.71 10.38 -10.89
CA LYS A 122 -12.99 11.09 -10.89
C LYS A 122 -12.92 12.46 -10.19
N GLU A 123 -12.14 12.58 -9.12
CA GLU A 123 -12.09 13.79 -8.30
C GLU A 123 -10.91 14.73 -8.64
N LEU A 124 -9.75 14.18 -9.03
CA LEU A 124 -8.52 14.93 -9.33
C LEU A 124 -8.18 15.00 -10.83
N GLY A 125 -8.85 14.21 -11.68
CA GLY A 125 -8.57 14.14 -13.12
C GLY A 125 -7.31 13.36 -13.46
N ASP A 126 -6.61 13.78 -14.52
CA ASP A 126 -5.43 13.09 -15.04
C ASP A 126 -4.23 13.26 -14.09
N CYS A 127 -3.69 12.15 -13.60
CA CYS A 127 -2.58 12.14 -12.64
C CYS A 127 -1.89 10.78 -12.60
N ILE A 128 -0.89 10.65 -11.73
CA ILE A 128 -0.28 9.37 -11.34
C ILE A 128 -0.66 9.13 -9.88
N PHE A 129 -1.37 8.05 -9.61
CA PHE A 129 -1.58 7.60 -8.24
C PHE A 129 -0.34 6.82 -7.79
N VAL A 130 0.37 7.34 -6.79
CA VAL A 130 1.55 6.71 -6.21
C VAL A 130 1.20 6.29 -4.78
N ASP A 131 1.30 4.99 -4.51
CA ASP A 131 1.07 4.43 -3.17
C ASP A 131 2.32 3.66 -2.73
N VAL A 132 2.99 4.15 -1.69
CA VAL A 132 4.16 3.50 -1.12
C VAL A 132 3.78 2.84 0.20
N GLY A 133 3.60 1.52 0.13
CA GLY A 133 3.30 0.68 1.28
C GLY A 133 4.55 0.21 2.02
N SER A 134 4.38 -0.79 2.88
CA SER A 134 5.49 -1.38 3.64
C SER A 134 6.51 -2.10 2.76
N THR A 135 6.10 -2.61 1.60
CA THR A 135 6.88 -3.56 0.79
C THR A 135 7.12 -3.06 -0.63
N THR A 136 6.11 -2.43 -1.23
CA THR A 136 6.08 -2.05 -2.64
C THR A 136 5.69 -0.59 -2.80
N SER A 137 6.05 -0.03 -3.94
CA SER A 137 5.57 1.25 -4.44
C SER A 137 4.78 1.02 -5.74
N ASP A 138 3.48 1.30 -5.70
CA ASP A 138 2.59 1.25 -6.87
C ASP A 138 2.59 2.62 -7.55
N ILE A 139 2.78 2.66 -8.88
CA ILE A 139 2.85 3.90 -9.66
C ILE A 139 1.85 3.77 -10.82
N ILE A 140 0.66 4.30 -10.63
CA ILE A 140 -0.52 4.01 -11.45
C ILE A 140 -0.91 5.24 -12.28
N PRO A 141 -0.64 5.28 -13.59
CA PRO A 141 -1.10 6.38 -14.43
C PRO A 141 -2.61 6.36 -14.59
N ILE A 142 -3.25 7.51 -14.45
CA ILE A 142 -4.71 7.71 -14.56
C ILE A 142 -4.96 8.78 -15.64
N ILE A 143 -5.71 8.41 -16.68
CA ILE A 143 -6.01 9.24 -17.84
C ILE A 143 -7.50 9.13 -18.18
N ALA A 144 -8.17 10.26 -18.29
CA ALA A 144 -9.61 10.39 -18.51
C ALA A 144 -10.44 9.58 -17.48
N GLY A 145 -10.02 9.61 -16.21
CA GLY A 145 -10.69 8.92 -15.11
C GLY A 145 -10.49 7.40 -15.05
N GLU A 146 -9.59 6.85 -15.89
CA GLU A 146 -9.28 5.42 -15.94
C GLU A 146 -7.79 5.17 -15.76
N HIS A 147 -7.41 4.13 -15.02
CA HIS A 147 -6.01 3.74 -14.93
C HIS A 147 -5.51 3.15 -16.27
N ARG A 148 -4.23 3.36 -16.57
CA ARG A 148 -3.53 2.80 -17.74
C ARG A 148 -2.47 1.76 -17.35
N ALA A 149 -2.40 1.38 -16.08
CA ALA A 149 -1.45 0.39 -15.57
C ALA A 149 -1.57 -1.00 -16.23
N GLY A 150 -0.48 -1.76 -16.21
CA GLY A 150 -0.43 -3.16 -16.63
C GLY A 150 -1.33 -4.06 -15.78
N HIS A 151 -1.87 -5.11 -16.41
CA HIS A 151 -2.82 -6.01 -15.77
C HIS A 151 -2.16 -7.11 -14.91
N THR A 152 -0.84 -7.24 -14.97
CA THR A 152 -0.07 -8.20 -14.17
C THR A 152 1.12 -7.51 -13.53
N ASP A 153 1.56 -7.98 -12.37
CA ASP A 153 2.74 -7.42 -11.70
C ASP A 153 3.99 -7.51 -12.57
N PHE A 154 4.16 -8.59 -13.34
CA PHE A 154 5.24 -8.69 -14.31
C PHE A 154 5.19 -7.57 -15.36
N SER A 155 4.01 -7.30 -15.92
CA SER A 155 3.85 -6.19 -16.86
C SER A 155 4.10 -4.84 -16.21
N ARG A 156 3.71 -4.67 -14.94
CA ARG A 156 3.89 -3.41 -14.20
C ARG A 156 5.36 -3.16 -13.87
N LEU A 157 6.09 -4.22 -13.50
CA LEU A 157 7.56 -4.18 -13.30
C LEU A 157 8.27 -3.74 -14.60
N LEU A 158 7.90 -4.30 -15.75
CA LEU A 158 8.46 -3.91 -17.05
C LEU A 158 8.15 -2.46 -17.47
N ARG A 159 7.17 -1.83 -16.81
CA ARG A 159 6.65 -0.49 -17.16
C ARG A 159 6.94 0.55 -16.07
N SER A 160 7.70 0.18 -15.05
CA SER A 160 7.99 1.04 -13.88
C SER A 160 6.73 1.47 -13.11
N GLU A 161 5.66 0.68 -13.20
CA GLU A 161 4.36 0.90 -12.52
C GLU A 161 4.28 0.14 -11.18
N LEU A 162 5.32 -0.63 -10.87
CA LEU A 162 5.52 -1.36 -9.63
C LEU A 162 7.01 -1.38 -9.32
N VAL A 163 7.41 -0.88 -8.15
CA VAL A 163 8.78 -1.00 -7.63
C VAL A 163 8.74 -1.81 -6.34
N TYR A 164 9.58 -2.85 -6.23
CA TYR A 164 9.67 -3.71 -5.05
C TYR A 164 10.54 -3.07 -3.93
N ALA A 165 10.24 -1.82 -3.61
CA ALA A 165 10.81 -1.08 -2.52
C ALA A 165 9.69 -0.37 -1.76
N GLY A 166 9.62 -0.57 -0.45
CA GLY A 166 8.62 0.04 0.42
C GLY A 166 9.23 0.60 1.68
N THR A 167 8.40 1.19 2.53
CA THR A 167 8.88 1.94 3.70
C THR A 167 9.42 1.05 4.81
N LEU A 168 9.03 -0.23 4.88
CA LEU A 168 9.40 -1.06 6.05
C LEU A 168 10.28 -2.26 5.74
N ARG A 169 9.95 -3.04 4.70
CA ARG A 169 10.42 -4.44 4.58
C ARG A 169 11.57 -4.63 3.61
N THR A 170 12.03 -3.58 2.94
CA THR A 170 13.04 -3.71 1.90
C THR A 170 14.40 -3.94 2.54
N ASN A 171 15.07 -5.04 2.19
CA ASN A 171 16.45 -5.32 2.61
C ASN A 171 17.37 -4.20 2.12
N LEU A 172 18.17 -3.60 3.00
CA LEU A 172 19.09 -2.52 2.62
C LEU A 172 20.12 -2.96 1.58
N ALA A 173 20.48 -4.25 1.56
CA ALA A 173 21.38 -4.82 0.55
C ALA A 173 20.80 -4.78 -0.88
N ALA A 174 19.47 -4.68 -1.02
CA ALA A 174 18.81 -4.53 -2.33
C ALA A 174 18.90 -3.08 -2.87
N LEU A 175 19.24 -2.12 -2.01
CA LEU A 175 19.34 -0.71 -2.38
C LEU A 175 20.80 -0.26 -2.50
N LEU A 176 21.65 -0.72 -1.59
CA LEU A 176 23.01 -0.23 -1.43
C LEU A 176 24.02 -1.36 -1.60
N GLU A 177 24.85 -1.29 -2.65
CA GLU A 177 26.03 -2.16 -2.82
C GLU A 177 27.24 -1.68 -2.00
N LYS A 178 27.28 -0.37 -1.74
CA LYS A 178 28.31 0.32 -0.96
C LYS A 178 27.69 1.50 -0.21
N VAL A 179 28.31 1.85 0.91
CA VAL A 179 28.01 3.06 1.68
C VAL A 179 29.26 3.92 1.78
N LYS A 180 29.08 5.24 1.72
CA LYS A 180 30.10 6.21 2.04
C LYS A 180 30.07 6.50 3.54
N LEU A 181 31.19 6.31 4.21
CA LEU A 181 31.44 6.61 5.61
C LEU A 181 32.54 7.68 5.69
N GLU A 182 32.82 8.19 6.90
CA GLU A 182 33.94 9.13 7.11
C GLU A 182 35.28 8.57 6.60
N GLU A 183 35.54 7.29 6.87
CA GLU A 183 36.80 6.61 6.51
C GLU A 183 36.90 6.23 5.02
N GLY A 184 35.80 6.30 4.27
CA GLY A 184 35.77 5.97 2.84
C GLY A 184 34.54 5.15 2.41
N TYR A 185 34.67 4.42 1.31
CA TYR A 185 33.59 3.59 0.79
C TYR A 185 33.70 2.15 1.31
N CYS A 186 32.66 1.69 2.03
CA CYS A 186 32.53 0.34 2.53
C CYS A 186 31.53 -0.46 1.70
N ARG A 187 31.80 -1.76 1.45
CA ARG A 187 30.84 -2.67 0.83
C ARG A 187 29.81 -3.16 1.86
N THR A 188 28.60 -3.37 1.42
CA THR A 188 27.53 -3.93 2.25
C THR A 188 27.53 -5.47 2.17
N SER A 189 27.09 -6.11 3.25
CA SER A 189 26.73 -7.52 3.29
C SER A 189 25.39 -7.74 2.56
N SER A 190 25.24 -8.90 1.92
CA SER A 190 23.97 -9.32 1.30
C SER A 190 22.95 -9.88 2.30
N GLU A 191 23.38 -10.19 3.53
CA GLU A 191 22.53 -10.73 4.59
C GLU A 191 21.40 -9.78 4.97
N LEU A 192 20.26 -10.34 5.40
CA LEU A 192 19.14 -9.57 5.92
C LEU A 192 19.45 -9.12 7.35
N PHE A 193 20.31 -8.10 7.50
CA PHE A 193 20.62 -7.51 8.81
C PHE A 193 19.73 -6.33 9.18
N ALA A 194 19.33 -5.54 8.18
CA ALA A 194 18.50 -4.36 8.36
C ALA A 194 17.58 -4.14 7.17
N THR A 195 16.53 -3.37 7.42
CA THR A 195 15.49 -3.04 6.44
C THR A 195 15.28 -1.53 6.35
N THR A 196 14.49 -1.08 5.38
CA THR A 196 14.11 0.35 5.25
C THR A 196 13.42 0.89 6.50
N ALA A 197 12.70 0.07 7.27
CA ALA A 197 12.12 0.49 8.55
C ALA A 197 13.20 0.97 9.53
N ASP A 198 14.35 0.31 9.58
CA ASP A 198 15.44 0.67 10.48
C ASP A 198 16.01 2.04 10.09
N ALA A 199 16.28 2.25 8.80
CA ALA A 199 16.77 3.53 8.30
C ALA A 199 15.77 4.66 8.59
N TYR A 200 14.49 4.46 8.28
CA TYR A 200 13.47 5.49 8.46
C TYR A 200 13.11 5.77 9.92
N LEU A 201 13.24 4.79 10.81
CA LEU A 201 13.16 5.02 12.25
C LEU A 201 14.30 5.93 12.72
N LEU A 202 15.53 5.67 12.27
CA LEU A 202 16.71 6.46 12.65
C LEU A 202 16.65 7.90 12.12
N LEU A 203 16.05 8.11 10.95
CA LEU A 203 15.81 9.42 10.37
C LEU A 203 14.58 10.13 10.95
N GLY A 204 13.75 9.45 11.73
CA GLY A 204 12.51 10.00 12.28
C GLY A 204 11.36 10.14 11.27
N GLU A 205 11.48 9.51 10.10
CA GLU A 205 10.44 9.49 9.05
C GLU A 205 9.29 8.55 9.42
N ILE A 206 9.55 7.55 10.27
CA ILE A 206 8.53 6.72 10.91
C ILE A 206 8.75 6.66 12.42
N ARG A 207 7.66 6.47 13.15
CA ARG A 207 7.67 6.22 14.60
C ARG A 207 7.78 4.72 14.92
N GLU A 208 8.11 4.40 16.17
CA GLU A 208 8.22 3.01 16.65
C GLU A 208 6.91 2.21 16.47
N ASP A 209 5.75 2.85 16.67
CA ASP A 209 4.42 2.23 16.47
C ASP A 209 4.09 1.97 14.99
N GLN A 210 4.77 2.65 14.06
CA GLN A 210 4.64 2.45 12.62
C GLN A 210 5.59 1.35 12.09
N PHE A 211 6.61 0.95 12.85
CA PHE A 211 7.48 -0.20 12.54
C PHE A 211 6.75 -1.51 12.85
N THR A 212 5.71 -1.83 12.08
CA THR A 212 4.78 -2.94 12.39
C THR A 212 5.27 -4.32 11.95
N CYS A 213 6.27 -4.41 11.07
CA CYS A 213 6.83 -5.70 10.67
C CYS A 213 7.78 -6.27 11.73
N GLU A 214 8.12 -7.55 11.57
CA GLU A 214 9.19 -8.18 12.34
C GLU A 214 10.54 -7.53 12.01
N THR A 215 11.38 -7.37 13.03
CA THR A 215 12.75 -6.89 12.87
C THR A 215 13.63 -8.04 12.40
N ALA A 216 14.67 -7.74 11.62
CA ALA A 216 15.52 -8.76 11.00
C ALA A 216 16.22 -9.70 12.00
N ASP A 217 16.47 -9.21 13.22
CA ASP A 217 17.10 -9.98 14.30
C ASP A 217 16.14 -10.34 15.44
N GLY A 218 14.85 -10.07 15.30
CA GLY A 218 13.83 -10.30 16.34
C GLY A 218 13.96 -9.39 17.57
N ALA A 219 14.90 -8.43 17.58
CA ALA A 219 15.08 -7.49 18.68
C ALA A 219 14.06 -6.34 18.64
N GLY A 220 14.21 -5.38 19.55
CA GLY A 220 13.32 -4.23 19.67
C GLY A 220 13.29 -3.31 18.46
N ARG A 221 12.30 -2.40 18.47
CA ARG A 221 12.04 -1.38 17.45
C ARG A 221 12.47 0.02 17.92
N ASN A 222 13.36 0.09 18.90
CA ASN A 222 13.91 1.35 19.39
C ASN A 222 15.13 1.76 18.54
N ARG A 223 15.52 3.03 18.68
CA ARG A 223 16.66 3.63 17.98
C ARG A 223 17.95 2.80 18.13
N THR A 224 18.28 2.36 19.34
CA THR A 224 19.53 1.62 19.60
C THR A 224 19.57 0.28 18.89
N ASP A 225 18.46 -0.46 18.89
CA ASP A 225 18.36 -1.75 18.18
C ASP A 225 18.42 -1.56 16.65
N ALA A 226 17.80 -0.51 16.12
CA ALA A 226 17.93 -0.16 14.70
C ALA A 226 19.38 0.23 14.32
N MET A 227 20.09 0.97 15.16
CA MET A 227 21.52 1.27 14.94
C MET A 227 22.37 0.00 14.90
N ARG A 228 22.14 -0.94 15.83
CA ARG A 228 22.84 -2.24 15.82
C ARG A 228 22.61 -3.00 14.52
N ARG A 229 21.37 -3.04 14.04
CA ARG A 229 21.03 -3.68 12.76
C ARG A 229 21.70 -3.00 11.57
N LEU A 230 21.69 -1.66 11.49
CA LEU A 230 22.39 -0.93 10.42
C LEU A 230 23.90 -1.17 10.45
N ALA A 231 24.55 -1.14 11.62
CA ALA A 231 25.99 -1.39 11.73
C ALA A 231 26.38 -2.77 11.16
N ARG A 232 25.55 -3.80 11.40
CA ARG A 232 25.78 -5.15 10.86
C ARG A 232 25.73 -5.22 9.33
N VAL A 233 25.08 -4.26 8.66
CA VAL A 233 25.06 -4.21 7.18
C VAL A 233 26.46 -4.07 6.60
N ILE A 234 27.40 -3.47 7.32
CA ILE A 234 28.82 -3.39 6.93
C ILE A 234 29.71 -4.32 7.76
N CYS A 235 29.10 -5.34 8.38
CA CYS A 235 29.78 -6.31 9.25
C CYS A 235 30.46 -5.68 10.48
N ALA A 236 29.95 -4.54 10.97
CA ALA A 236 30.45 -3.85 12.16
C ALA A 236 29.46 -3.96 13.34
N ASP A 237 29.91 -3.54 14.52
CA ASP A 237 29.04 -3.23 15.66
C ASP A 237 29.24 -1.80 16.20
N LEU A 238 28.44 -1.40 17.22
CA LEU A 238 28.46 -0.05 17.77
C LEU A 238 29.76 0.34 18.50
N SER A 239 30.70 -0.60 18.68
CA SER A 239 32.05 -0.31 19.19
C SER A 239 33.05 0.02 18.08
N GLU A 240 32.74 -0.34 16.83
CA GLU A 240 33.61 -0.15 15.67
C GLU A 240 33.22 1.05 14.80
N ILE A 241 31.93 1.42 14.77
CA ILE A 241 31.41 2.52 13.95
C ILE A 241 30.69 3.58 14.81
N ARG A 242 30.82 4.84 14.40
CA ARG A 242 30.19 5.99 15.05
C ARG A 242 28.71 6.09 14.72
N GLU A 243 27.93 6.70 15.61
CA GLU A 243 26.51 6.98 15.36
C GLU A 243 26.31 7.87 14.11
N GLU A 244 27.20 8.83 13.86
CA GLU A 244 27.07 9.71 12.69
C GLU A 244 27.20 8.95 11.37
N ASP A 245 28.08 7.95 11.30
CA ASP A 245 28.24 7.10 10.13
C ASP A 245 27.01 6.21 9.93
N ILE A 246 26.43 5.67 11.00
CA ILE A 246 25.18 4.90 10.93
C ILE A 246 24.03 5.76 10.40
N LEU A 247 23.93 7.02 10.86
CA LEU A 247 22.93 7.96 10.34
C LEU A 247 23.20 8.33 8.88
N GLU A 248 24.46 8.43 8.48
CA GLU A 248 24.82 8.66 7.09
C GLU A 248 24.48 7.48 6.19
N MET A 249 24.60 6.25 6.68
CA MET A 249 24.08 5.06 6.00
C MET A 249 22.56 5.17 5.82
N ALA A 250 21.82 5.56 6.86
CA ALA A 250 20.37 5.74 6.77
C ALA A 250 19.97 6.83 5.76
N ARG A 251 20.70 7.96 5.70
CA ARG A 251 20.49 9.00 4.68
C ARG A 251 20.73 8.49 3.27
N GLN A 252 21.78 7.70 3.07
CA GLN A 252 22.06 7.08 1.76
C GLN A 252 20.97 6.09 1.34
N VAL A 253 20.37 5.34 2.29
CA VAL A 253 19.19 4.49 2.01
C VAL A 253 18.04 5.36 1.48
N LYS A 254 17.69 6.43 2.19
CA LYS A 254 16.62 7.36 1.79
C LYS A 254 16.89 7.94 0.40
N GLU A 255 18.09 8.49 0.18
CA GLU A 255 18.49 9.09 -1.09
C GLU A 255 18.34 8.10 -2.25
N LYS A 256 18.82 6.86 -2.07
CA LYS A 256 18.72 5.83 -3.09
C LYS A 256 17.28 5.43 -3.38
N GLN A 257 16.45 5.25 -2.35
CA GLN A 257 15.05 4.86 -2.51
C GLN A 257 14.22 5.98 -3.16
N VAL A 258 14.41 7.24 -2.75
CA VAL A 258 13.74 8.41 -3.36
C VAL A 258 14.17 8.56 -4.82
N SER A 259 15.45 8.37 -5.14
CA SER A 259 15.94 8.43 -6.52
C SER A 259 15.31 7.35 -7.41
N LEU A 260 15.24 6.09 -6.93
CA LEU A 260 14.58 4.99 -7.64
C LEU A 260 13.10 5.27 -7.86
N LEU A 261 12.42 5.81 -6.86
CA LEU A 261 11.01 6.18 -6.96
C LEU A 261 10.79 7.33 -7.96
N ALA A 262 11.63 8.37 -7.92
CA ALA A 262 11.55 9.50 -8.83
C ALA A 262 11.81 9.08 -10.29
N GLU A 263 12.78 8.20 -10.54
CA GLU A 263 13.04 7.61 -11.86
C GLU A 263 11.81 6.87 -12.39
N ALA A 264 11.23 5.97 -11.59
CA ALA A 264 10.05 5.21 -11.99
C ALA A 264 8.82 6.11 -12.24
N ILE A 265 8.60 7.11 -11.38
CA ILE A 265 7.53 8.11 -11.57
C ILE A 265 7.76 8.89 -12.86
N PHE A 266 8.99 9.31 -13.15
CA PHE A 266 9.34 10.06 -14.36
C PHE A 266 9.06 9.24 -15.63
N GLU A 267 9.45 7.97 -15.66
CA GLU A 267 9.18 7.07 -16.79
C GLU A 267 7.67 6.91 -17.05
N VAL A 268 6.89 6.70 -15.99
CA VAL A 268 5.42 6.60 -16.09
C VAL A 268 4.81 7.94 -16.53
N ALA A 269 5.32 9.06 -16.01
CA ALA A 269 4.87 10.40 -16.36
C ALA A 269 5.07 10.71 -17.84
N GLU A 270 6.30 10.53 -18.35
CA GLU A 270 6.65 10.86 -19.73
C GLU A 270 5.89 9.97 -20.73
N LYS A 271 5.71 8.69 -20.41
CA LYS A 271 4.93 7.77 -21.25
C LYS A 271 3.45 8.16 -21.38
N ASN A 272 2.87 8.76 -20.33
CA ASN A 272 1.44 9.03 -20.24
C ASN A 272 1.07 10.52 -20.33
N GLY A 273 2.06 11.43 -20.36
CA GLY A 273 1.84 12.88 -20.47
C GLY A 273 1.22 13.53 -19.22
N VAL A 274 1.47 13.00 -18.03
CA VAL A 274 0.90 13.48 -16.75
C VAL A 274 1.98 13.96 -15.78
N ARG A 275 1.72 15.07 -15.08
CA ARG A 275 2.68 15.69 -14.13
C ARG A 275 2.09 16.01 -12.76
N ARG A 276 0.90 15.49 -12.47
CA ARG A 276 0.25 15.54 -11.16
C ARG A 276 0.39 14.17 -10.51
N ILE A 277 0.72 14.14 -9.23
CA ILE A 277 0.81 12.94 -8.40
C ILE A 277 -0.26 13.02 -7.32
N ALA A 278 -1.00 11.94 -7.12
CA ALA A 278 -1.76 11.68 -5.91
C ALA A 278 -0.94 10.73 -5.03
N ALA A 279 -0.49 11.19 -3.86
CA ALA A 279 0.42 10.46 -2.97
C ALA A 279 -0.34 9.78 -1.83
N ALA A 280 -0.10 8.49 -1.62
CA ALA A 280 -0.66 7.72 -0.51
C ALA A 280 0.35 6.74 0.11
N GLY A 281 -0.07 6.17 1.23
CA GLY A 281 0.66 5.12 1.91
C GLY A 281 1.63 5.65 2.96
N LEU A 282 2.30 4.73 3.66
CA LEU A 282 3.25 5.08 4.72
C LEU A 282 4.46 5.86 4.18
N GLY A 283 4.77 5.69 2.89
CA GLY A 283 5.88 6.37 2.22
C GLY A 283 5.53 7.71 1.57
N GLU A 284 4.43 8.38 1.94
CA GLU A 284 4.07 9.70 1.38
C GLU A 284 5.22 10.73 1.44
N PHE A 285 6.08 10.67 2.46
CA PHE A 285 7.26 11.52 2.58
C PHE A 285 8.25 11.33 1.41
N MET A 286 8.47 10.08 0.96
CA MET A 286 9.32 9.79 -0.21
C MET A 286 8.67 10.28 -1.50
N ILE A 287 7.34 10.11 -1.63
CA ILE A 287 6.61 10.54 -2.83
C ILE A 287 6.67 12.05 -2.98
N ARG A 288 6.51 12.80 -1.88
CA ARG A 288 6.62 14.26 -1.88
C ARG A 288 8.00 14.71 -2.31
N GLU A 289 9.05 14.13 -1.74
CA GLU A 289 10.42 14.46 -2.10
C GLU A 289 10.74 14.11 -3.57
N ALA A 290 10.26 12.96 -4.07
CA ALA A 290 10.37 12.60 -5.47
C ALA A 290 9.63 13.59 -6.39
N ALA A 291 8.41 13.99 -6.03
CA ALA A 291 7.64 14.98 -6.78
C ALA A 291 8.34 16.34 -6.84
N GLU A 292 8.92 16.80 -5.73
CA GLU A 292 9.70 18.04 -5.66
C GLU A 292 10.91 17.99 -6.60
N ARG A 293 11.67 16.89 -6.62
CA ARG A 293 12.81 16.69 -7.54
C ARG A 293 12.40 16.75 -9.01
N LEU A 294 11.21 16.22 -9.33
CA LEU A 294 10.67 16.18 -10.70
C LEU A 294 9.97 17.49 -11.10
N GLY A 295 9.69 18.39 -10.16
CA GLY A 295 8.87 19.58 -10.39
C GLY A 295 7.41 19.25 -10.68
N PHE A 296 6.89 18.15 -10.12
CA PHE A 296 5.50 17.70 -10.32
C PHE A 296 4.59 18.20 -9.20
N GLU A 297 3.31 18.46 -9.54
CA GLU A 297 2.29 18.78 -8.54
C GLU A 297 2.03 17.53 -7.69
N CYS A 298 1.99 17.66 -6.36
CA CYS A 298 1.76 16.54 -5.45
C CYS A 298 0.56 16.83 -4.52
N VAL A 299 -0.46 15.99 -4.60
CA VAL A 299 -1.66 16.02 -3.78
C VAL A 299 -1.62 14.85 -2.81
N SER A 300 -1.58 15.11 -1.51
CA SER A 300 -1.65 14.06 -0.49
C SER A 300 -3.07 13.50 -0.40
N VAL A 301 -3.22 12.18 -0.46
CA VAL A 301 -4.50 11.50 -0.23
C VAL A 301 -4.97 11.73 1.20
N ALA A 302 -4.07 11.66 2.18
CA ALA A 302 -4.38 12.01 3.56
C ALA A 302 -4.77 13.49 3.71
N GLY A 303 -4.14 14.40 2.98
CA GLY A 303 -4.49 15.82 2.97
C GLY A 303 -5.84 16.14 2.33
N HIS A 304 -6.21 15.41 1.26
CA HIS A 304 -7.44 15.67 0.50
C HIS A 304 -8.67 14.96 1.08
N TRP A 305 -8.53 13.70 1.51
CA TRP A 305 -9.65 12.92 2.07
C TRP A 305 -9.60 12.76 3.61
N GLY A 306 -8.51 13.15 4.27
CA GLY A 306 -8.31 13.00 5.71
C GLY A 306 -7.48 11.77 6.08
N GLU A 307 -6.70 11.88 7.16
CA GLU A 307 -5.74 10.86 7.60
C GLU A 307 -6.39 9.50 7.89
N GLU A 308 -7.54 9.50 8.57
CA GLU A 308 -8.24 8.24 8.90
C GLU A 308 -8.75 7.54 7.64
N ILE A 309 -9.30 8.30 6.68
CA ILE A 309 -9.76 7.74 5.40
C ILE A 309 -8.59 7.19 4.59
N SER A 310 -7.44 7.87 4.59
CA SER A 310 -6.23 7.41 3.88
C SER A 310 -5.80 6.00 4.32
N LYS A 311 -5.89 5.68 5.61
CA LYS A 311 -5.57 4.34 6.15
C LYS A 311 -6.46 3.22 5.58
N VAL A 312 -7.66 3.56 5.14
CA VAL A 312 -8.68 2.64 4.62
C VAL A 312 -9.11 2.98 3.19
N PHE A 313 -8.26 3.69 2.44
CA PHE A 313 -8.65 4.37 1.21
C PHE A 313 -9.30 3.46 0.15
N PRO A 314 -8.82 2.23 -0.11
CA PRO A 314 -9.49 1.33 -1.07
C PRO A 314 -10.96 1.01 -0.68
N ALA A 315 -11.23 0.81 0.61
CA ALA A 315 -12.58 0.58 1.11
C ALA A 315 -13.46 1.83 0.94
N TYR A 316 -12.93 3.01 1.28
CA TYR A 316 -13.64 4.27 1.10
C TYR A 316 -13.94 4.55 -0.38
N ALA A 317 -12.94 4.34 -1.25
CA ALA A 317 -13.08 4.53 -2.69
C ALA A 317 -14.17 3.63 -3.27
N ALA A 318 -14.22 2.35 -2.90
CA ALA A 318 -15.26 1.43 -3.32
C ALA A 318 -16.66 1.89 -2.85
N ALA A 319 -16.78 2.32 -1.58
CA ALA A 319 -18.05 2.83 -1.04
C ALA A 319 -18.53 4.08 -1.79
N ARG A 320 -17.64 5.04 -2.05
CA ARG A 320 -17.92 6.28 -2.79
C ARG A 320 -18.34 6.02 -4.22
N LEU A 321 -17.66 5.10 -4.90
CA LEU A 321 -18.01 4.72 -6.27
C LEU A 321 -19.42 4.13 -6.31
N LEU A 322 -19.74 3.18 -5.42
CA LEU A 322 -21.05 2.52 -5.38
C LEU A 322 -22.19 3.47 -5.02
N ASP A 323 -21.94 4.43 -4.11
CA ASP A 323 -22.93 5.45 -3.76
C ASP A 323 -23.19 6.40 -4.94
N SER A 324 -22.13 6.75 -5.70
CA SER A 324 -22.24 7.67 -6.83
C SER A 324 -22.91 7.08 -8.07
N GLU A 325 -22.97 5.76 -8.23
CA GLU A 325 -23.74 5.11 -9.31
C GLU A 325 -25.27 5.14 -9.09
N LYS A 326 -25.73 5.62 -7.92
CA LYS A 326 -27.15 5.85 -7.64
C LYS A 326 -27.67 7.21 -8.12
N ALA A 327 -26.77 8.14 -8.43
CA ALA A 327 -27.08 9.53 -8.75
C ALA A 327 -27.28 9.76 -10.26
#